data_AF-A0AAE9WLF7-F1
#
_entry.id   AF-A0AAE9WLF7-F1
#
_cell.length_a   1.000
_cell.length_b   1.000
_cell.length_c   1.000
_cell.angle_alpha   90.00
_cell.angle_beta   90.00
_cell.angle_gamma   90.00
#
_symmetry.space_group_name_H-M   'P 1'
#
loop_
_entity.id
_entity.type
_entity.pdbx_description
1 polymer ?
#
loop_
_entity_poly.entity_id
_entity_poly.type
_entity_poly.pdbx_seq_one_letter_code
_entity_poly.pdbx_strand_id
1 'polypeptide(L)'
;MDDICSNFVVLRNYLPDELDSTPQSELKNIKDFDKYCPNDNCNTELEKNTIGFLWLLGQCYYALKNKSHINTDAFFIYIISWFSYKLKQFTKENFTTINEFYANSVINNGKYSKFTNDAYRVGGLKEFMDKKNDLLNINIEDMSKFYDAFKLLCIMYNADATNKDDNTLSDNATRFVQKYIELTNYNIEDTPRSQILSTLLTDYNNLKIKCKSCTSLPDITNISALASVYTSSSSSIGKRLFAVLSIFGAIAFFLGISYKYSLFGFRKRGKKQYLREKIKNIKKKMNH
;
A
#
# COMPACT_ATOMS: atom_id res chain seq x y z
N MET A 1 14.09 0.88 16.50
CA MET A 1 12.67 0.96 16.09
C MET A 1 11.87 1.89 17.01
N ASP A 2 11.98 1.75 18.34
CA ASP A 2 11.29 2.64 19.30
C ASP A 2 11.46 4.14 18.97
N ASP A 3 12.70 4.62 18.82
CA ASP A 3 12.96 6.03 18.46
C ASP A 3 12.35 6.44 17.12
N ILE A 4 12.35 5.54 16.13
CA ILE A 4 11.76 5.80 14.82
C ILE A 4 10.24 5.99 15.00
N CYS A 5 9.59 5.04 15.66
CA CYS A 5 8.15 5.09 15.92
C CYS A 5 7.76 6.31 16.75
N SER A 6 8.57 6.72 17.72
CA SER A 6 8.34 7.94 18.50
C SER A 6 8.27 9.19 17.62
N ASN A 7 9.13 9.32 16.60
CA ASN A 7 9.06 10.44 15.66
C ASN A 7 7.72 10.48 14.90
N PHE A 8 7.21 9.33 14.46
CA PHE A 8 5.90 9.25 13.79
C PHE A 8 4.72 9.44 14.74
N VAL A 9 4.84 9.05 16.02
CA VAL A 9 3.84 9.38 17.05
C VAL A 9 3.76 10.89 17.24
N VAL A 10 4.91 11.57 17.41
CA VAL A 10 4.95 13.04 17.51
C VAL A 10 4.34 13.68 16.27
N LEU A 11 4.74 13.25 15.08
CA LEU A 11 4.23 13.81 13.83
C LEU A 11 2.71 13.69 13.71
N ARG A 12 2.14 12.55 14.09
CA ARG A 12 0.69 12.30 14.00
C ARG A 12 -0.17 13.17 14.91
N ASN A 13 0.41 13.75 15.96
CA ASN A 13 -0.29 14.74 16.78
C ASN A 13 -0.57 16.03 15.98
N TYR A 14 0.24 16.32 14.96
CA TYR A 14 0.10 17.49 14.09
C TYR A 14 -0.50 17.15 12.72
N LEU A 15 -0.18 15.96 12.20
CA LEU A 15 -0.60 15.44 10.89
C LEU A 15 -1.15 14.01 11.05
N PRO A 16 -2.41 13.84 11.49
CA PRO A 16 -3.04 12.54 11.61
C PRO A 16 -3.01 11.77 10.29
N ASP A 17 -2.98 10.44 10.34
CA ASP A 17 -2.91 9.62 9.12
C ASP A 17 -4.16 9.76 8.24
N GLU A 18 -5.35 9.80 8.85
CA GLU A 18 -6.66 9.87 8.20
C GLU A 18 -7.03 11.33 7.87
N LEU A 19 -7.61 11.57 6.70
CA LEU A 19 -7.98 12.92 6.23
C LEU A 19 -8.99 13.62 7.15
N ASP A 20 -9.95 12.86 7.70
CA ASP A 20 -11.04 13.41 8.53
C ASP A 20 -10.67 13.52 10.01
N SER A 21 -9.46 13.08 10.39
CA SER A 21 -9.01 13.14 11.77
C SER A 21 -8.54 14.56 12.14
N THR A 22 -9.01 15.06 13.27
CA THR A 22 -8.60 16.38 13.80
C THR A 22 -7.20 16.28 14.43
N PRO A 23 -6.23 17.13 14.04
CA PRO A 23 -4.94 17.22 14.72
C PRO A 23 -5.10 17.55 16.20
N GLN A 24 -4.27 16.97 17.05
CA GLN A 24 -4.24 17.29 18.49
C GLN A 24 -3.57 18.63 18.78
N SER A 25 -2.66 19.08 17.90
CA SER A 25 -1.99 20.37 17.99
C SER A 25 -1.83 20.99 16.61
N GLU A 26 -1.74 22.32 16.57
CA GLU A 26 -1.38 23.05 15.36
C GLU A 26 0.04 22.72 14.90
N LEU A 27 0.22 22.50 13.59
CA LEU A 27 1.51 22.12 13.00
C LEU A 27 2.62 23.14 13.26
N LYS A 28 2.28 24.43 13.42
CA LYS A 28 3.24 25.49 13.74
C LYS A 28 3.98 25.26 15.07
N ASN A 29 3.42 24.43 15.94
CA ASN A 29 4.03 24.07 17.24
C ASN A 29 5.04 22.91 17.11
N ILE A 30 5.24 22.34 15.91
CA ILE A 30 6.29 21.34 15.72
C ILE A 30 7.67 21.99 15.88
N LYS A 31 8.61 21.25 16.45
CA LYS A 31 9.97 21.76 16.69
C LYS A 31 10.61 22.24 15.39
N ASP A 32 11.22 23.43 15.45
CA ASP A 32 11.92 24.09 14.35
C ASP A 32 11.04 24.37 13.13
N PHE A 33 9.73 24.59 13.32
CA PHE A 33 8.76 24.86 12.24
C PHE A 33 9.24 25.89 11.22
N ASP A 34 9.78 27.03 11.67
CA ASP A 34 10.31 28.12 10.82
C ASP A 34 11.46 27.70 9.89
N LYS A 35 12.06 26.53 10.11
CA LYS A 35 13.05 25.95 9.20
C LYS A 35 12.39 25.36 7.95
N TYR A 36 11.19 24.81 8.13
CA TYR A 36 10.43 24.08 7.12
C TYR A 36 9.32 24.93 6.51
N CYS A 37 8.87 25.97 7.20
CA CYS A 37 7.93 26.95 6.69
C CYS A 37 8.37 28.38 7.05
N PRO A 38 9.29 28.98 6.28
CA PRO A 38 9.69 30.36 6.54
C PRO A 38 8.52 31.32 6.30
N ASN A 39 8.30 32.25 7.22
CA ASN A 39 7.23 33.27 7.18
C ASN A 39 5.79 32.74 7.30
N ASP A 40 5.59 31.54 7.84
CA ASP A 40 4.27 30.95 8.12
C ASP A 40 3.30 30.92 6.92
N ASN A 41 3.82 30.90 5.70
CA ASN A 41 3.03 30.98 4.48
C ASN A 41 2.64 29.60 3.90
N CYS A 42 2.61 28.56 4.73
CA CYS A 42 2.36 27.17 4.33
C CYS A 42 0.95 26.73 4.72
N ASN A 43 0.02 27.00 3.83
CA ASN A 43 -1.41 26.93 4.12
C ASN A 43 -2.08 25.74 3.46
N THR A 44 -1.53 25.22 2.35
CA THR A 44 -2.14 24.09 1.65
C THR A 44 -1.89 22.78 2.37
N GLU A 45 -2.75 21.79 2.14
CA GLU A 45 -2.59 20.48 2.75
C GLU A 45 -1.31 19.77 2.28
N LEU A 46 -0.95 19.94 1.01
CA LEU A 46 0.32 19.44 0.48
C LEU A 46 1.50 20.10 1.20
N GLU A 47 1.48 21.42 1.40
CA GLU A 47 2.55 22.13 2.10
C GLU A 47 2.68 21.67 3.56
N LYS A 48 1.55 21.45 4.25
CA LYS A 48 1.55 20.88 5.60
C LYS A 48 2.20 19.49 5.65
N ASN A 49 1.85 18.61 4.73
CA ASN A 49 2.46 17.28 4.65
C ASN A 49 3.94 17.35 4.22
N THR A 50 4.30 18.32 3.37
CA THR A 50 5.69 18.60 2.98
C THR A 50 6.51 19.00 4.20
N ILE A 51 5.98 19.86 5.07
CA ILE A 51 6.64 20.24 6.32
C ILE A 51 6.89 19.00 7.19
N GLY A 52 5.89 18.12 7.34
CA GLY A 52 6.05 16.88 8.07
C GLY A 52 7.14 15.97 7.50
N PHE A 53 7.19 15.84 6.17
CA PHE A 53 8.23 15.09 5.47
C PHE A 53 9.63 15.68 5.67
N LEU A 54 9.80 17.00 5.52
CA LEU A 54 11.09 17.65 5.73
C LEU A 54 11.53 17.62 7.19
N TRP A 55 10.58 17.71 8.12
CA TRP A 55 10.85 17.55 9.55
C TRP A 55 11.40 16.16 9.86
N LEU A 56 10.72 15.10 9.42
CA LEU A 56 11.20 13.72 9.57
C LEU A 56 12.56 13.51 8.91
N LEU A 57 12.77 14.05 7.70
CA LEU A 57 14.04 13.97 7.01
C LEU A 57 15.16 14.66 7.81
N GLY A 58 14.85 15.80 8.45
CA GLY A 58 15.73 16.48 9.39
C GLY A 58 16.10 15.61 10.60
N GLN A 59 15.14 14.91 11.20
CA GLN A 59 15.39 13.98 12.31
C GLN A 59 16.26 12.79 11.88
N CYS A 60 15.94 12.17 10.73
CA CYS A 60 16.71 11.07 10.17
C CYS A 60 18.15 11.46 9.87
N TYR A 61 18.34 12.65 9.32
CA TYR A 61 19.66 13.16 9.01
C TYR A 61 20.45 13.56 10.27
N TYR A 62 19.79 14.14 11.28
CA TYR A 62 20.42 14.41 12.58
C TYR A 62 20.90 13.11 13.25
N ALA A 63 20.10 12.05 13.18
CA ALA A 63 20.49 10.72 13.65
C ALA A 63 21.74 10.19 12.93
N LEU A 64 21.79 10.34 11.60
CA LEU A 64 22.94 9.94 10.77
C LEU A 64 24.22 10.66 11.17
N LYS A 65 24.18 11.99 11.32
CA LYS A 65 25.38 12.79 11.63
C LYS A 65 25.93 12.55 13.02
N ASN A 66 25.05 12.41 14.00
CA ASN A 66 25.46 12.18 15.38
C ASN A 66 25.78 10.72 15.67
N LYS A 67 25.78 9.85 14.65
CA LYS A 67 26.04 8.40 14.76
C LYS A 67 25.18 7.78 15.85
N SER A 68 23.90 8.15 15.89
CA SER A 68 22.98 7.57 16.87
C SER A 68 22.80 6.08 16.61
N HIS A 69 22.22 5.36 17.58
CA HIS A 69 21.90 3.94 17.43
C HIS A 69 20.70 3.68 16.48
N ILE A 70 20.11 4.73 15.89
CA ILE A 70 18.99 4.62 14.97
C ILE A 70 19.48 4.06 13.64
N ASN A 71 18.82 3.03 13.14
CA ASN A 71 19.02 2.58 11.76
C ASN A 71 18.43 3.62 10.79
N THR A 72 19.29 4.49 10.27
CA THR A 72 18.90 5.60 9.39
C THR A 72 18.36 5.13 8.05
N ASP A 73 18.80 3.97 7.57
CA ASP A 73 18.29 3.40 6.32
C ASP A 73 16.85 2.94 6.48
N ALA A 74 16.56 2.23 7.58
CA ALA A 74 15.20 1.85 7.93
C ALA A 74 14.32 3.08 8.16
N PHE A 75 14.82 4.06 8.91
CA PHE A 75 14.09 5.30 9.18
C PHE A 75 13.74 6.00 7.87
N PHE A 76 14.69 6.16 6.96
CA PHE A 76 14.46 6.79 5.67
C PHE A 76 13.37 6.06 4.86
N ILE A 77 13.44 4.72 4.77
CA ILE A 77 12.42 3.90 4.10
C ILE A 77 11.03 4.20 4.66
N TYR A 78 10.87 4.25 5.98
CA TYR A 78 9.58 4.53 6.60
C TYR A 78 9.09 5.96 6.36
N ILE A 79 9.99 6.94 6.28
CA ILE A 79 9.67 8.33 5.94
C ILE A 79 9.08 8.40 4.54
N ILE A 80 9.75 7.81 3.54
CA ILE A 80 9.27 7.86 2.15
C ILE A 80 8.01 7.00 1.96
N SER A 81 7.83 5.89 2.68
CA SER A 81 6.57 5.13 2.68
C SER A 81 5.40 5.95 3.23
N TRP A 82 5.57 6.58 4.39
CA TRP A 82 4.54 7.46 4.98
C TRP A 82 4.19 8.62 4.03
N PHE A 83 5.22 9.26 3.48
CA PHE A 83 4.99 10.43 2.64
C PHE A 83 4.34 10.05 1.31
N SER A 84 4.71 8.92 0.71
CA SER A 84 3.97 8.36 -0.43
C SER A 84 2.51 8.06 -0.10
N TYR A 85 2.22 7.51 1.09
CA TYR A 85 0.85 7.32 1.57
C TYR A 85 0.08 8.64 1.69
N LYS A 86 0.74 9.72 2.12
CA LYS A 86 0.15 11.06 2.17
C LYS A 86 -0.09 11.63 0.77
N LEU A 87 0.91 11.60 -0.11
CA LEU A 87 0.77 12.10 -1.48
C LEU A 87 -0.33 11.37 -2.25
N LYS A 88 -0.47 10.05 -2.07
CA LYS A 88 -1.54 9.25 -2.69
C LYS A 88 -2.96 9.74 -2.34
N GLN A 89 -3.14 10.40 -1.20
CA GLN A 89 -4.44 10.95 -0.79
C GLN A 89 -4.77 12.25 -1.54
N PHE A 90 -3.77 12.94 -2.09
CA PHE A 90 -3.94 14.19 -2.83
C PHE A 90 -4.10 13.91 -4.32
N THR A 91 -5.34 13.65 -4.74
CA THR A 91 -5.68 13.31 -6.14
C THR A 91 -5.47 14.46 -7.15
N LYS A 92 -5.18 15.67 -6.68
CA LYS A 92 -5.00 16.87 -7.54
C LYS A 92 -3.56 17.11 -7.98
N GLU A 93 -2.57 16.55 -7.30
CA GLU A 93 -1.15 16.76 -7.63
C GLU A 93 -0.49 15.44 -8.05
N ASN A 94 -0.23 15.33 -9.35
CA ASN A 94 0.24 14.07 -9.96
C ASN A 94 1.76 13.97 -9.91
N PHE A 95 2.32 13.65 -8.74
CA PHE A 95 3.70 13.17 -8.67
C PHE A 95 3.72 11.66 -8.88
N THR A 96 4.60 11.17 -9.75
CA THR A 96 4.77 9.74 -9.98
C THR A 96 5.66 9.14 -8.89
N THR A 97 6.69 9.87 -8.47
CA THR A 97 7.70 9.42 -7.50
C THR A 97 8.01 10.50 -6.47
N ILE A 98 8.60 10.11 -5.32
CA ILE A 98 9.06 11.09 -4.32
C ILE A 98 10.19 11.95 -4.91
N ASN A 99 11.03 11.39 -5.77
CA ASN A 99 12.12 12.13 -6.42
C ASN A 99 11.57 13.29 -7.26
N GLU A 100 10.53 13.04 -8.06
CA GLU A 100 9.86 14.06 -8.87
C GLU A 100 9.26 15.16 -7.99
N PHE A 101 8.53 14.78 -6.94
CA PHE A 101 8.01 15.70 -5.94
C PHE A 101 9.13 16.56 -5.33
N TYR A 102 10.22 15.92 -4.91
CA TYR A 102 11.29 16.59 -4.19
C TYR A 102 12.00 17.62 -5.08
N ALA A 103 12.32 17.25 -6.32
CA ALA A 103 12.92 18.17 -7.28
C ALA A 103 12.01 19.37 -7.56
N ASN A 104 10.73 19.14 -7.84
CA ASN A 104 9.82 20.20 -8.29
C ASN A 104 9.31 21.06 -7.14
N SER A 105 8.86 20.44 -6.05
CA SER A 105 8.15 21.11 -4.97
C SER A 105 9.05 21.52 -3.81
N VAL A 106 10.18 20.83 -3.59
CA VAL A 106 11.11 21.16 -2.48
C VAL A 106 12.29 22.00 -2.97
N ILE A 107 12.97 21.57 -4.04
CA ILE A 107 14.16 22.25 -4.55
C ILE A 107 13.80 23.46 -5.41
N ASN A 108 13.03 23.27 -6.49
CA ASN A 108 12.82 24.32 -7.51
C ASN A 108 11.87 25.44 -7.05
N ASN A 109 10.92 25.13 -6.18
CA ASN A 109 9.97 26.13 -5.64
C ASN A 109 10.68 27.19 -4.76
N GLY A 110 11.83 26.88 -4.17
CA GLY A 110 12.59 27.82 -3.33
C GLY A 110 11.95 28.12 -1.96
N LYS A 111 10.67 27.76 -1.75
CA LYS A 111 9.93 27.90 -0.48
C LYS A 111 10.64 27.27 0.71
N TYR A 112 11.34 26.15 0.48
CA TYR A 112 12.02 25.37 1.51
C TYR A 112 13.54 25.64 1.55
N SER A 113 13.98 26.77 1.00
CA SER A 113 15.41 27.12 0.85
C SER A 113 16.18 27.13 2.16
N LYS A 114 15.55 27.48 3.30
CA LYS A 114 16.20 27.43 4.62
C LYS A 114 16.60 26.01 4.99
N PHE A 115 15.68 25.05 4.87
CA PHE A 115 16.00 23.63 5.05
C PHE A 115 17.04 23.14 4.05
N THR A 116 16.84 23.40 2.75
CA THR A 116 17.71 22.83 1.70
C THR A 116 19.11 23.43 1.75
N ASN A 117 19.28 24.74 1.97
CA ASN A 117 20.60 25.36 2.07
C ASN A 117 21.38 24.83 3.27
N ASP A 118 20.77 24.78 4.46
CA ASP A 118 21.44 24.27 5.66
C ASP A 118 21.82 22.79 5.49
N ALA A 119 20.88 21.97 5.01
CA ALA A 119 21.08 20.54 4.89
C ALA A 119 22.02 20.15 3.73
N TYR A 120 22.02 20.90 2.63
CA TYR A 120 22.85 20.61 1.45
C TYR A 120 24.26 21.19 1.59
N ARG A 121 24.42 22.46 2.00
CA ARG A 121 25.74 23.12 2.01
C ARG A 121 26.61 22.70 3.18
N VAL A 122 26.01 22.44 4.34
CA VAL A 122 26.74 22.08 5.56
C VAL A 122 26.66 20.59 5.84
N GLY A 123 25.62 19.92 5.32
CA GLY A 123 25.23 18.61 5.82
C GLY A 123 25.51 17.39 4.95
N GLY A 124 25.62 17.52 3.64
CA GLY A 124 25.70 16.33 2.77
C GLY A 124 24.39 15.53 2.72
N LEU A 125 23.24 16.16 3.04
CA LEU A 125 21.92 15.57 2.78
C LEU A 125 21.77 15.22 1.31
N LYS A 126 22.31 16.05 0.40
CA LYS A 126 22.33 15.76 -1.04
C LYS A 126 22.94 14.39 -1.33
N GLU A 127 24.14 14.13 -0.81
CA GLU A 127 24.85 12.87 -1.05
C GLU A 127 24.07 11.68 -0.47
N PHE A 128 23.45 11.87 0.70
CA PHE A 128 22.58 10.85 1.28
C PHE A 128 21.36 10.55 0.39
N MET A 129 20.67 11.58 -0.10
CA MET A 129 19.52 11.44 -0.99
C MET A 129 19.92 10.80 -2.33
N ASP A 130 21.05 11.22 -2.91
CA ASP A 130 21.58 10.68 -4.16
C ASP A 130 21.87 9.17 -4.05
N LYS A 131 22.39 8.71 -2.90
CA LYS A 131 22.61 7.28 -2.61
C LYS A 131 21.33 6.47 -2.43
N LYS A 132 20.20 7.14 -2.16
CA LYS A 132 18.88 6.50 -1.96
C LYS A 132 17.93 6.78 -3.14
N ASN A 133 18.46 7.26 -4.26
CA ASN A 133 17.70 7.62 -5.45
C ASN A 133 16.81 6.47 -5.96
N ASP A 134 17.30 5.22 -5.91
CA ASP A 134 16.52 4.06 -6.35
C ASP A 134 15.23 3.88 -5.52
N LEU A 135 15.28 4.12 -4.22
CA LEU A 135 14.10 4.09 -3.34
C LEU A 135 13.16 5.28 -3.63
N LEU A 136 13.72 6.46 -3.89
CA LEU A 136 12.95 7.67 -4.19
C LEU A 136 12.23 7.61 -5.55
N ASN A 137 12.69 6.76 -6.47
CA ASN A 137 12.10 6.54 -7.78
C ASN A 137 11.04 5.42 -7.82
N ILE A 138 10.78 4.74 -6.70
CA ILE A 138 9.63 3.84 -6.61
C ILE A 138 8.35 4.67 -6.79
N ASN A 139 7.42 4.14 -7.59
CA ASN A 139 6.12 4.76 -7.79
C ASN A 139 5.43 5.00 -6.44
N ILE A 140 4.87 6.20 -6.23
CA ILE A 140 4.20 6.59 -4.98
C ILE A 140 3.09 5.61 -4.60
N GLU A 141 2.32 5.11 -5.57
CA GLU A 141 1.28 4.12 -5.30
C GLU A 141 1.84 2.84 -4.71
N ASP A 142 2.96 2.34 -5.25
CA ASP A 142 3.61 1.15 -4.71
C ASP A 142 4.29 1.42 -3.37
N MET A 143 4.97 2.56 -3.26
CA MET A 143 5.69 2.94 -2.04
C MET A 143 4.75 3.17 -0.85
N SER A 144 3.54 3.68 -1.12
CA SER A 144 2.50 3.88 -0.11
C SER A 144 2.04 2.58 0.56
N LYS A 145 2.09 1.43 -0.14
CA LYS A 145 1.58 0.14 0.37
C LYS A 145 2.38 -0.35 1.58
N PHE A 146 3.64 0.03 1.69
CA PHE A 146 4.51 -0.37 2.80
C PHE A 146 4.19 0.38 4.11
N TYR A 147 3.51 1.53 4.04
CA TYR A 147 3.24 2.34 5.22
C TYR A 147 2.32 1.62 6.21
N ASP A 148 1.31 0.89 5.74
CA ASP A 148 0.41 0.14 6.62
C ASP A 148 1.14 -0.93 7.43
N ALA A 149 2.08 -1.65 6.80
CA ALA A 149 2.91 -2.65 7.46
C ALA A 149 3.83 -2.00 8.52
N PHE A 150 4.47 -0.88 8.16
CA PHE A 150 5.26 -0.09 9.11
C PHE A 150 4.43 0.43 10.28
N LYS A 151 3.23 0.94 10.03
CA LYS A 151 2.31 1.43 11.08
C LYS A 151 1.96 0.32 12.06
N LEU A 152 1.68 -0.89 11.57
CA LEU A 152 1.45 -2.07 12.42
C LEU A 152 2.68 -2.41 13.27
N LEU A 153 3.90 -2.39 12.71
CA LEU A 153 5.13 -2.57 13.48
C LEU A 153 5.21 -1.56 14.63
N CYS A 154 4.99 -0.27 14.38
CA CYS A 154 5.05 0.73 15.45
C CYS A 154 4.00 0.53 16.53
N ILE A 155 2.79 0.08 16.17
CA ILE A 155 1.76 -0.25 17.16
C ILE A 155 2.25 -1.39 18.07
N MET A 156 2.85 -2.43 17.49
CA MET A 156 3.36 -3.57 18.25
C MET A 156 4.55 -3.20 19.16
N TYR A 157 5.51 -2.43 18.66
CA TYR A 157 6.63 -1.93 19.47
C TYR A 157 6.16 -1.06 20.65
N ASN A 158 5.14 -0.21 20.43
CA ASN A 158 4.55 0.60 21.51
C ASN A 158 3.78 -0.26 22.53
N ALA A 159 3.08 -1.31 22.08
CA ALA A 159 2.37 -2.23 22.97
C ALA A 159 3.34 -3.00 23.88
N ASP A 160 4.44 -3.51 23.31
CA ASP A 160 5.56 -4.14 24.04
C ASP A 160 6.13 -3.18 25.10
N ALA A 161 6.47 -1.95 24.71
CA ALA A 161 7.05 -0.96 25.63
C ALA A 161 6.11 -0.55 26.79
N THR A 162 4.78 -0.67 26.60
CA THR A 162 3.78 -0.29 27.61
C THR A 162 3.22 -1.48 28.40
N ASN A 163 3.71 -2.70 28.17
CA ASN A 163 3.16 -3.94 28.72
C ASN A 163 1.63 -4.05 28.53
N LYS A 164 1.10 -3.53 27.41
CA LYS A 164 -0.34 -3.60 27.09
C LYS A 164 -0.72 -5.00 26.60
N ASP A 165 -1.99 -5.35 26.82
CA ASP A 165 -2.63 -6.66 26.62
C ASP A 165 -2.09 -7.50 25.43
N ASP A 166 -1.82 -8.77 25.71
CA ASP A 166 -1.21 -9.76 24.80
C ASP A 166 -2.05 -9.97 23.52
N ASN A 167 -3.38 -9.85 23.63
CA ASN A 167 -4.29 -10.00 22.49
C ASN A 167 -4.10 -8.91 21.43
N THR A 168 -3.87 -7.66 21.85
CA THR A 168 -3.67 -6.53 20.90
C THR A 168 -2.38 -6.71 20.11
N LEU A 169 -1.35 -7.28 20.74
CA LEU A 169 -0.05 -7.53 20.11
C LEU A 169 -0.15 -8.67 19.09
N SER A 170 -0.78 -9.78 19.46
CA SER A 170 -1.01 -10.94 18.59
C SER A 170 -1.86 -10.60 17.36
N ASP A 171 -2.95 -9.85 17.54
CA ASP A 171 -3.83 -9.44 16.44
C ASP A 171 -3.09 -8.55 15.42
N ASN A 172 -2.32 -7.58 15.92
CA ASN A 172 -1.53 -6.70 15.04
C ASN A 172 -0.39 -7.44 14.34
N ALA A 173 0.21 -8.44 14.99
CA ALA A 173 1.22 -9.29 14.37
C ALA A 173 0.66 -10.12 13.24
N THR A 174 -0.52 -10.71 13.47
CA THR A 174 -1.26 -11.43 12.43
C THR A 174 -1.54 -10.53 11.23
N ARG A 175 -2.04 -9.32 11.47
CA ARG A 175 -2.29 -8.32 10.40
C ARG A 175 -1.00 -7.90 9.69
N PHE A 176 0.10 -7.77 10.44
CA PHE A 176 1.40 -7.45 9.87
C PHE A 176 1.87 -8.56 8.93
N VAL A 177 1.82 -9.83 9.34
CA VAL A 177 2.23 -10.95 8.48
C VAL A 177 1.37 -11.06 7.23
N GLN A 178 0.07 -10.82 7.34
CA GLN A 178 -0.82 -10.75 6.16
C GLN A 178 -0.39 -9.64 5.20
N LYS A 179 -0.17 -8.43 5.72
CA LYS A 179 0.31 -7.31 4.91
C LYS A 179 1.67 -7.59 4.28
N TYR A 180 2.58 -8.20 5.02
CA TYR A 180 3.88 -8.61 4.52
C TYR A 180 3.76 -9.58 3.34
N ILE A 181 2.90 -10.61 3.46
CA ILE A 181 2.63 -11.56 2.37
C ILE A 181 2.06 -10.85 1.14
N GLU A 182 1.08 -9.97 1.32
CA GLU A 182 0.53 -9.16 0.23
C GLU A 182 1.64 -8.39 -0.51
N LEU A 183 2.55 -7.77 0.25
CA LEU A 183 3.68 -7.01 -0.31
C LEU A 183 4.68 -7.89 -1.06
N THR A 184 4.91 -9.14 -0.62
CA THR A 184 5.80 -10.08 -1.33
C THR A 184 5.26 -10.55 -2.69
N ASN A 185 3.95 -10.50 -2.91
CA ASN A 185 3.35 -10.94 -4.18
C ASN A 185 3.52 -9.93 -5.35
N TYR A 186 4.01 -8.71 -5.09
CA TYR A 186 4.12 -7.63 -6.09
C TYR A 186 5.43 -7.65 -6.92
N ASN A 187 5.93 -8.82 -7.30
CA ASN A 187 7.20 -9.06 -8.02
C ASN A 187 8.46 -8.57 -7.27
N ILE A 188 9.19 -9.52 -6.68
CA ILE A 188 10.40 -9.32 -5.85
C ILE A 188 11.68 -9.12 -6.71
N GLU A 189 11.59 -9.13 -8.04
CA GLU A 189 12.78 -8.94 -8.91
C GLU A 189 13.37 -7.52 -8.87
N ASP A 190 12.69 -6.56 -8.22
CA ASP A 190 13.17 -5.19 -8.06
C ASP A 190 14.00 -5.01 -6.77
N THR A 191 15.29 -4.65 -6.93
CA THR A 191 16.26 -4.55 -5.82
C THR A 191 15.82 -3.59 -4.70
N PRO A 192 15.28 -2.38 -4.97
CA PRO A 192 14.83 -1.46 -3.94
C PRO A 192 13.65 -2.01 -3.11
N ARG A 193 12.70 -2.72 -3.73
CA ARG A 193 11.58 -3.35 -3.01
C ARG A 193 12.05 -4.45 -2.07
N SER A 194 13.05 -5.24 -2.51
CA SER A 194 13.66 -6.26 -1.66
C SER A 194 14.32 -5.66 -0.41
N GLN A 195 14.90 -4.46 -0.50
CA GLN A 195 15.46 -3.74 0.65
C GLN A 195 14.37 -3.32 1.65
N ILE A 196 13.22 -2.83 1.17
CA ILE A 196 12.10 -2.43 2.02
C ILE A 196 11.51 -3.65 2.74
N LEU A 197 11.29 -4.75 2.02
CA LEU A 197 10.80 -6.01 2.61
C LEU A 197 11.78 -6.56 3.65
N SER A 198 13.07 -6.60 3.33
CA SER A 198 14.12 -7.01 4.26
C SER A 198 14.14 -6.15 5.52
N THR A 199 13.96 -4.83 5.37
CA THR A 199 13.87 -3.89 6.51
C THR A 199 12.68 -4.21 7.41
N LEU A 200 11.48 -4.34 6.84
CA LEU A 200 10.25 -4.71 7.59
C LEU A 200 10.41 -6.05 8.31
N LEU A 201 10.96 -7.06 7.63
CA LEU A 201 11.18 -8.39 8.20
C LEU A 201 12.20 -8.35 9.34
N THR A 202 13.29 -7.61 9.16
CA THR A 202 14.33 -7.46 10.18
C THR A 202 13.76 -6.80 11.43
N ASP A 203 13.00 -5.71 11.28
CA ASP A 203 12.41 -5.02 12.42
C ASP A 203 11.30 -5.85 13.11
N TYR A 204 10.56 -6.68 12.37
CA TYR A 204 9.65 -7.65 12.98
C TYR A 204 10.40 -8.73 13.78
N ASN A 205 11.47 -9.30 13.22
CA ASN A 205 12.26 -10.32 13.91
C ASN A 205 12.95 -9.76 15.16
N ASN A 206 13.42 -8.51 15.10
CA ASN A 206 13.97 -7.81 16.26
C ASN A 206 12.94 -7.64 17.37
N LEU A 207 11.68 -7.33 17.02
CA LEU A 207 10.59 -7.27 18.00
C LEU A 207 10.37 -8.62 18.68
N LYS A 208 10.33 -9.69 17.89
CA LYS A 208 10.18 -11.06 18.41
C LYS A 208 11.28 -11.43 19.40
N ILE A 209 12.52 -11.03 19.13
CA ILE A 209 13.66 -11.29 20.03
C ILE A 209 13.55 -10.45 21.31
N LYS A 210 13.15 -9.17 21.19
CA LYS A 210 13.04 -8.24 22.32
C LYS A 210 11.90 -8.61 23.27
N CYS A 211 10.76 -9.01 22.71
CA CYS A 211 9.57 -9.28 23.48
C CYS A 211 9.61 -10.68 24.10
N LYS A 212 10.01 -10.76 25.38
CA LYS A 212 10.16 -12.02 26.12
C LYS A 212 8.84 -12.74 26.41
N SER A 213 7.72 -12.01 26.42
CA SER A 213 6.37 -12.56 26.60
C SER A 213 5.66 -12.91 25.30
N CYS A 214 6.25 -12.56 24.15
CA CYS A 214 5.67 -12.74 22.81
C CYS A 214 5.83 -14.15 22.22
N THR A 215 5.83 -15.18 23.05
CA THR A 215 6.09 -16.58 22.64
C THR A 215 5.14 -17.11 21.55
N SER A 216 4.10 -16.36 21.18
CA SER A 216 3.07 -16.68 20.19
C SER A 216 3.16 -15.89 18.86
N LEU A 217 4.13 -14.98 18.66
CA LEU A 217 4.17 -14.16 17.45
C LEU A 217 4.39 -15.01 16.18
N PRO A 218 3.51 -14.91 15.16
CA PRO A 218 3.59 -15.76 13.97
C PRO A 218 4.95 -15.66 13.27
N ASP A 219 5.51 -16.80 12.88
CA ASP A 219 6.69 -16.85 12.03
C ASP A 219 6.34 -16.57 10.58
N ILE A 220 7.16 -15.71 9.95
CA ILE A 220 7.04 -15.41 8.52
C ILE A 220 7.63 -16.54 7.68
N THR A 221 8.51 -17.41 8.20
CA THR A 221 9.02 -18.57 7.45
C THR A 221 7.95 -19.60 7.08
N ASN A 222 6.78 -19.57 7.75
CA ASN A 222 5.61 -20.39 7.45
C ASN A 222 4.61 -19.68 6.50
N ILE A 223 5.05 -18.77 5.62
CA ILE A 223 4.19 -18.06 4.64
C ILE A 223 3.23 -19.02 3.89
N SER A 224 3.66 -20.22 3.51
CA SER A 224 2.81 -21.17 2.77
C SER A 224 1.68 -21.78 3.62
N ALA A 225 1.94 -22.04 4.90
CA ALA A 225 0.94 -22.55 5.83
C ALA A 225 0.00 -21.44 6.32
N LEU A 226 0.51 -20.23 6.56
CA LEU A 226 -0.30 -19.09 6.98
C LEU A 226 -1.21 -18.58 5.85
N ALA A 227 -0.71 -18.55 4.62
CA ALA A 227 -1.52 -18.23 3.44
C ALA A 227 -2.64 -19.26 3.22
N SER A 228 -2.40 -20.55 3.47
CA SER A 228 -3.43 -21.60 3.31
C SER A 228 -4.47 -21.61 4.44
N VAL A 229 -4.04 -21.38 5.69
CA VAL A 229 -4.94 -21.23 6.86
C VAL A 229 -5.84 -20.00 6.69
N TYR A 230 -5.32 -18.87 6.22
CA TYR A 230 -6.13 -17.67 5.99
C TYR A 230 -6.92 -17.69 4.69
N THR A 231 -6.46 -18.35 3.63
CA THR A 231 -7.33 -18.61 2.46
C THR A 231 -8.53 -19.48 2.89
N SER A 232 -8.35 -20.33 3.90
CA SER A 232 -9.41 -21.14 4.50
C SER A 232 -10.30 -20.34 5.48
N SER A 233 -9.75 -19.43 6.29
CA SER A 233 -10.50 -18.66 7.30
C SER A 233 -11.15 -17.36 6.77
N SER A 234 -10.51 -16.67 5.81
CA SER A 234 -11.09 -15.54 5.07
C SER A 234 -12.08 -15.97 3.97
N SER A 235 -12.10 -17.27 3.64
CA SER A 235 -13.20 -17.93 2.93
C SER A 235 -14.36 -18.24 3.89
N SER A 236 -14.72 -17.26 4.72
CA SER A 236 -15.94 -17.27 5.51
C SER A 236 -17.13 -17.03 4.56
N ILE A 237 -17.68 -18.13 4.05
CA ILE A 237 -19.02 -18.34 3.45
C ILE A 237 -19.43 -17.48 2.23
N GLY A 238 -19.15 -16.18 2.16
CA GLY A 238 -19.61 -15.28 1.11
C GLY A 238 -19.00 -15.54 -0.27
N LYS A 239 -17.68 -15.72 -0.35
CA LYS A 239 -16.99 -15.96 -1.64
C LYS A 239 -17.27 -17.35 -2.23
N ARG A 240 -17.56 -18.34 -1.39
CA ARG A 240 -17.97 -19.69 -1.83
C ARG A 240 -19.35 -19.66 -2.48
N LEU A 241 -20.30 -18.88 -1.92
CA LEU A 241 -21.63 -18.72 -2.50
C LEU A 241 -21.57 -18.02 -3.87
N PHE A 242 -20.77 -16.95 -4.00
CA PHE A 242 -20.58 -16.22 -5.25
C PHE A 242 -19.89 -17.06 -6.34
N ALA A 243 -18.85 -17.82 -6.01
CA ALA A 243 -18.19 -18.70 -6.98
C ALA A 243 -19.15 -19.81 -7.48
N VAL A 244 -19.92 -20.42 -6.58
CA VAL A 244 -20.91 -21.45 -6.94
C VAL A 244 -22.06 -20.84 -7.77
N LEU A 245 -22.59 -19.68 -7.39
CA LEU A 245 -23.62 -18.96 -8.17
C LEU A 245 -23.11 -18.52 -9.55
N SER A 246 -21.85 -18.12 -9.66
CA SER A 246 -21.24 -17.73 -10.95
C SER A 246 -21.06 -18.93 -11.88
N ILE A 247 -20.75 -20.12 -11.35
CA ILE A 247 -20.67 -21.35 -12.14
C ILE A 247 -22.07 -21.75 -12.63
N PHE A 248 -23.10 -21.71 -11.78
CA PHE A 248 -24.48 -21.99 -12.21
C PHE A 248 -25.02 -20.95 -13.20
N GLY A 249 -24.67 -19.67 -13.03
CA GLY A 249 -25.02 -18.60 -13.98
C GLY A 249 -24.37 -18.79 -15.35
N ALA A 250 -23.09 -19.15 -15.39
CA ALA A 250 -22.39 -19.46 -16.64
C ALA A 250 -23.00 -20.68 -17.34
N ILE A 251 -23.26 -21.77 -16.61
CA ILE A 251 -23.88 -22.99 -17.16
C ILE A 251 -25.28 -22.68 -17.70
N ALA A 252 -26.11 -21.92 -16.98
CA ALA A 252 -27.43 -21.50 -17.44
C ALA A 252 -27.37 -20.60 -18.69
N PHE A 253 -26.39 -19.69 -18.76
CA PHE A 253 -26.19 -18.82 -19.92
C PHE A 253 -25.78 -19.61 -21.18
N PHE A 254 -24.83 -20.54 -21.05
CA PHE A 254 -24.42 -21.42 -22.16
C PHE A 254 -25.54 -22.38 -22.60
N LEU A 255 -26.29 -22.96 -21.66
CA LEU A 255 -27.47 -23.78 -21.98
C LEU A 255 -28.57 -22.96 -22.65
N GLY A 256 -28.80 -21.72 -22.21
CA GLY A 256 -29.77 -20.81 -22.84
C GLY A 256 -29.42 -20.46 -24.28
N ILE A 257 -28.15 -20.18 -24.58
CA ILE A 257 -27.66 -19.93 -25.93
C ILE A 257 -27.80 -21.19 -26.80
N SER A 258 -27.41 -22.35 -26.28
CA SER A 258 -27.50 -23.63 -27.01
C SER A 258 -28.95 -24.01 -27.32
N TYR A 259 -29.87 -23.82 -26.37
CA TYR A 259 -31.30 -24.08 -26.54
C TYR A 259 -31.91 -23.17 -27.63
N LYS A 260 -31.57 -21.87 -27.63
CA LYS A 260 -32.04 -20.93 -28.64
C LYS A 260 -31.55 -21.30 -30.04
N TYR A 261 -30.29 -21.71 -30.18
CA TYR A 261 -29.73 -22.16 -31.46
C TYR A 261 -30.37 -23.46 -31.96
N SER A 262 -30.60 -24.42 -31.06
CA SER A 262 -31.27 -25.69 -31.37
C SER A 262 -32.70 -25.49 -31.86
N LEU A 263 -33.51 -24.70 -31.14
CA LEU A 263 -34.91 -24.42 -31.51
C LEU A 263 -35.01 -23.71 -32.87
N PHE A 264 -34.07 -22.81 -33.17
CA PHE A 264 -34.01 -22.13 -34.48
C PHE A 264 -33.62 -23.09 -35.61
N GLY A 265 -32.72 -24.04 -35.34
CA GLY A 265 -32.34 -25.11 -36.26
C GLY A 265 -33.53 -26.02 -36.62
N PHE A 266 -34.32 -26.45 -35.63
CA PHE A 266 -35.50 -27.28 -35.84
C PHE A 266 -36.58 -26.59 -36.66
N ARG A 267 -36.88 -25.30 -36.39
CA ARG A 267 -37.84 -24.52 -37.20
C ARG A 267 -37.42 -24.41 -38.66
N LYS A 268 -36.13 -24.23 -38.93
CA LYS A 268 -35.61 -24.12 -40.32
C LYS A 268 -35.72 -25.46 -41.07
N ARG A 269 -35.50 -26.59 -40.39
CA ARG A 269 -35.70 -27.94 -40.97
C ARG A 269 -37.16 -28.22 -41.30
N GLY A 270 -38.10 -27.91 -40.39
CA GLY A 270 -39.53 -28.10 -40.62
C GLY A 270 -40.06 -27.30 -41.84
N LYS A 271 -39.71 -26.02 -41.97
CA LYS A 271 -40.08 -25.21 -43.14
C LYS A 271 -39.52 -25.77 -44.45
N LYS A 272 -38.27 -26.26 -44.44
CA LYS A 272 -37.64 -26.85 -45.63
C LYS A 272 -38.31 -28.16 -46.05
N GLN A 273 -38.76 -28.96 -45.09
CA GLN A 273 -39.48 -30.21 -45.35
C GLN A 273 -40.88 -29.95 -45.91
N TYR A 274 -41.63 -29.00 -45.32
CA TYR A 274 -42.93 -28.56 -45.82
C TYR A 274 -42.86 -28.06 -47.29
N LEU A 275 -41.86 -27.24 -47.62
CA LEU A 275 -41.67 -26.75 -48.99
C LEU A 275 -41.36 -27.89 -49.99
N ARG A 276 -40.56 -28.88 -49.58
CA ARG A 276 -40.27 -30.07 -50.42
C ARG A 276 -41.51 -30.89 -50.69
N GLU A 277 -42.37 -31.10 -49.68
CA GLU A 277 -43.64 -31.81 -49.86
C GLU A 277 -44.60 -31.04 -50.77
N LYS A 278 -44.67 -29.71 -50.62
CA LYS A 278 -45.53 -28.87 -51.47
C LYS A 278 -45.11 -28.95 -52.95
N ILE A 279 -43.80 -28.90 -53.23
CA ILE A 279 -43.27 -29.10 -54.59
C ILE A 279 -43.59 -30.50 -55.13
N LYS A 280 -43.46 -31.54 -54.29
CA LYS A 280 -43.77 -32.93 -54.68
C LYS A 280 -45.25 -33.10 -55.03
N ASN A 281 -46.16 -32.47 -54.28
CA ASN A 281 -47.60 -32.50 -54.55
C ASN A 281 -47.98 -31.73 -55.82
N ILE A 282 -47.34 -30.59 -56.10
CA ILE A 282 -47.52 -29.86 -57.36
C ILE A 282 -47.07 -30.73 -58.55
N LYS A 283 -45.89 -31.35 -58.48
CA LYS A 283 -45.42 -32.27 -59.53
C LYS A 283 -46.37 -33.44 -59.77
N LYS A 284 -46.96 -34.01 -58.71
CA LYS A 284 -47.98 -35.07 -58.86
C LYS A 284 -49.24 -34.60 -59.59
N LYS A 285 -49.68 -33.36 -59.36
CA LYS A 285 -50.85 -32.77 -60.05
C LYS A 285 -50.58 -32.40 -61.51
N MET A 286 -49.32 -32.20 -61.91
CA MET A 286 -48.96 -31.90 -63.30
C MET A 286 -48.79 -33.14 -64.18
N ASN A 287 -48.62 -34.32 -63.56
CA ASN A 287 -48.43 -35.60 -64.24
C ASN A 287 -49.75 -36.39 -64.38
N HIS A 288 -50.88 -35.77 -64.03
CA HIS A 288 -52.25 -36.24 -64.22
C HIS A 288 -53.00 -35.20 -65.03
#